data_AF-A0A521NX17-F1
#
_entry.id   AF-A0A521NX17-F1
#
_cell.length_a   1.000
_cell.length_b   1.000
_cell.length_c   1.000
_cell.angle_alpha   90.00
_cell.angle_beta   90.00
_cell.angle_gamma   90.00
#
_symmetry.space_group_name_H-M   'P 1'
#
loop_
_entity.id
_entity.type
_entity.pdbx_description
1 polymer ?
#
loop_
_entity_poly.entity_id
_entity_poly.type
_entity_poly.pdbx_seq_one_letter_code
_entity_poly.pdbx_strand_id
1 'polypeptide(L)'
;MMLDLSLIWAGLIATAVLLYVTLDGFDLGVGILFPFAKSKEERDVMMNTIAPVWDGNETWLVLGGGGLLAAFPLAYSVLMPALYLPVLLMLAGLILRGVAFEFRFRALNRGRKFWTQMFAGGSILTAAAQGLILGGFIQGVTVENDRFAGGPFDWLTPYTLLVSAGIVAGYALLGGAWLMMKTKDNLHGDARRWTLVSAAAVAVLLAAVSVATLVVHHRIGMRWGIDTAEVQIAWDILAPRLAIPALGLAGLATIVLMARRGSHVWPFIGALLVFLSGYAGLAVSFMPYIVPYALDFRQAAAPDNALGLMLVGTAVILPAILAYTAWVYWVFRGKIDGESGYHH
;
A
#
# COMPACT_ATOMS: atom_id res chain seq x y z
N MET A 1 -7.99 -9.21 33.54
CA MET A 1 -7.89 -8.30 32.38
C MET A 1 -9.05 -8.61 31.45
N MET A 2 -9.96 -7.66 31.21
CA MET A 2 -10.90 -7.77 30.10
C MET A 2 -10.11 -7.52 28.80
N LEU A 3 -10.33 -8.34 27.78
CA LEU A 3 -9.71 -8.16 26.46
C LEU A 3 -10.24 -6.87 25.84
N ASP A 4 -9.35 -5.99 25.37
CA ASP A 4 -9.74 -4.79 24.61
C ASP A 4 -10.02 -5.20 23.15
N LEU A 5 -11.26 -5.61 22.89
CA LEU A 5 -11.69 -6.13 21.59
C LEU A 5 -11.53 -5.09 20.48
N SER A 6 -11.84 -3.82 20.76
CA SER A 6 -11.68 -2.73 19.80
C SER A 6 -10.21 -2.54 19.41
N LEU A 7 -9.27 -2.62 20.37
CA LEU A 7 -7.84 -2.53 20.06
C LEU A 7 -7.36 -3.72 19.21
N ILE A 8 -7.82 -4.94 19.52
CA ILE A 8 -7.50 -6.14 18.73
C ILE A 8 -7.97 -5.95 17.29
N TRP A 9 -9.21 -5.53 17.09
CA TRP A 9 -9.77 -5.30 15.76
C TRP A 9 -9.08 -4.16 15.00
N ALA A 10 -8.73 -3.06 15.68
CA ALA A 10 -7.94 -1.98 15.08
C ALA A 10 -6.58 -2.51 14.60
N GLY A 11 -5.92 -3.34 15.41
CA GLY A 11 -4.66 -4.00 15.06
C GLY A 11 -4.79 -4.99 13.89
N LEU A 12 -5.87 -5.78 13.84
CA LEU A 12 -6.15 -6.71 12.75
C LEU A 12 -6.37 -5.98 11.42
N ILE A 13 -7.17 -4.91 11.40
CA ILE A 13 -7.42 -4.11 10.20
C ILE A 13 -6.16 -3.36 9.78
N ALA A 14 -5.40 -2.78 10.72
CA ALA A 14 -4.13 -2.15 10.42
C ALA A 14 -3.16 -3.16 9.76
N THR A 15 -3.08 -4.37 10.32
CA THR A 15 -2.25 -5.45 9.75
C THR A 15 -2.75 -5.85 8.36
N ALA A 16 -4.06 -5.97 8.14
CA ALA A 16 -4.62 -6.28 6.83
C ALA A 16 -4.27 -5.20 5.78
N VAL A 17 -4.37 -3.91 6.15
CA VAL A 17 -3.98 -2.80 5.25
C VAL A 17 -2.48 -2.82 4.96
N LEU A 18 -1.63 -3.09 5.96
CA LEU A 18 -0.19 -3.21 5.75
C LEU A 18 0.14 -4.39 4.82
N LEU A 19 -0.48 -5.54 5.02
CA LEU A 19 -0.31 -6.71 4.15
C LEU A 19 -0.81 -6.41 2.74
N TYR A 20 -1.94 -5.75 2.58
CA TYR A 20 -2.44 -5.33 1.26
C TYR A 20 -1.43 -4.43 0.53
N VAL A 21 -1.02 -3.33 1.17
CA VAL A 21 -0.09 -2.34 0.60
C VAL A 21 1.27 -2.94 0.28
N THR A 22 1.74 -3.92 1.06
CA THR A 22 3.05 -4.56 0.83
C THR A 22 2.99 -5.69 -0.19
N LEU A 23 1.93 -6.50 -0.19
CA LEU A 23 1.79 -7.63 -1.09
C LEU A 23 1.24 -7.20 -2.46
N ASP A 24 0.06 -6.58 -2.49
CA ASP A 24 -0.52 -6.10 -3.75
C ASP A 24 0.26 -4.89 -4.31
N GLY A 25 1.00 -4.17 -3.45
CA GLY A 25 1.83 -3.05 -3.87
C GLY A 25 2.93 -3.44 -4.88
N PHE A 26 3.52 -4.63 -4.78
CA PHE A 26 4.46 -5.08 -5.81
C PHE A 26 3.75 -5.58 -7.07
N ASP A 27 2.55 -6.16 -6.96
CA ASP A 27 1.74 -6.57 -8.12
C ASP A 27 1.33 -5.37 -8.97
N LEU A 28 0.78 -4.34 -8.31
CA LEU A 28 0.51 -3.03 -8.91
C LEU A 28 1.80 -2.41 -9.45
N GLY A 29 2.90 -2.52 -8.72
CA GLY A 29 4.22 -2.07 -9.14
C GLY A 29 4.69 -2.66 -10.46
N VAL A 30 4.54 -3.98 -10.63
CA VAL A 30 4.83 -4.67 -11.89
C VAL A 30 3.96 -4.12 -13.02
N GLY A 31 2.67 -3.86 -12.76
CA GLY A 31 1.77 -3.22 -13.71
C GLY A 31 2.15 -1.79 -14.08
N ILE A 32 2.60 -0.98 -13.12
CA ILE A 32 3.09 0.39 -13.35
C ILE A 32 4.35 0.37 -14.24
N LEU A 33 5.24 -0.61 -14.03
CA LEU A 33 6.47 -0.75 -14.81
C LEU A 33 6.28 -1.44 -16.17
N PHE A 34 5.13 -2.08 -16.37
CA PHE A 34 4.81 -2.90 -17.54
C PHE A 34 5.00 -2.20 -18.90
N PRO A 35 4.68 -0.90 -19.07
CA PRO A 35 4.90 -0.20 -20.33
C PRO A 35 6.38 -0.08 -20.72
N PHE A 36 7.29 -0.10 -19.75
CA PHE A 36 8.73 0.13 -19.96
C PHE A 36 9.50 -1.12 -20.40
N ALA A 37 8.88 -2.30 -20.35
CA ALA A 37 9.45 -3.52 -20.91
C ALA A 37 9.66 -3.38 -22.43
N LYS A 38 10.79 -3.86 -22.94
CA LYS A 38 11.19 -3.68 -24.34
C LYS A 38 10.51 -4.68 -25.26
N SER A 39 10.41 -5.94 -24.82
CA SER A 39 9.90 -7.04 -25.63
C SER A 39 8.54 -7.57 -25.15
N LYS A 40 7.92 -8.47 -25.92
CA LYS A 40 6.68 -9.15 -25.49
C LYS A 40 7.00 -10.21 -24.45
N GLU A 41 8.14 -10.87 -24.63
CA GLU A 41 8.67 -11.94 -23.80
C GLU A 41 8.99 -11.41 -22.40
N GLU A 42 9.59 -10.22 -22.30
CA GLU A 42 9.81 -9.54 -21.01
C GLU A 42 8.50 -9.27 -20.26
N ARG A 43 7.46 -8.82 -20.99
CA ARG A 43 6.14 -8.58 -20.40
C ARG A 43 5.49 -9.88 -19.92
N ASP A 44 5.65 -10.97 -20.68
CA ASP A 44 5.10 -12.27 -20.30
C ASP A 44 5.80 -12.80 -19.04
N VAL A 45 7.13 -12.66 -18.95
CA VAL A 45 7.90 -12.99 -17.72
C VAL A 45 7.44 -12.13 -16.54
N MET A 46 7.29 -10.81 -16.72
CA MET A 46 6.81 -9.90 -15.67
C MET A 46 5.46 -10.36 -15.09
N MET A 47 4.48 -10.69 -15.94
CA MET A 47 3.17 -11.19 -15.47
C MET A 47 3.28 -12.54 -14.76
N ASN A 48 4.09 -13.46 -15.29
CA ASN A 48 4.30 -14.76 -14.66
C ASN A 48 4.89 -14.64 -13.26
N THR A 49 5.64 -13.57 -12.96
CA THR A 49 6.20 -13.35 -11.61
C THR A 49 5.16 -13.12 -10.52
N ILE A 50 3.96 -12.68 -10.89
CA ILE A 50 2.89 -12.34 -9.95
C ILE A 50 1.65 -13.25 -10.11
N ALA A 51 1.56 -13.99 -11.22
CA ALA A 51 0.45 -14.91 -11.53
C ALA A 51 0.02 -15.82 -10.37
N PRO A 52 0.94 -16.42 -9.56
CA PRO A 52 0.53 -17.34 -8.51
C PRO A 52 -0.02 -16.67 -7.24
N VAL A 53 0.15 -15.35 -7.09
CA VAL A 53 -0.08 -14.65 -5.80
C VAL A 53 -1.02 -13.46 -5.87
N TRP A 54 -1.20 -12.84 -7.05
CA TRP A 54 -1.90 -11.55 -7.17
C TRP A 54 -3.35 -11.59 -6.64
N ASP A 55 -4.12 -12.63 -6.99
CA ASP A 55 -5.52 -12.78 -6.55
C ASP A 55 -5.59 -12.93 -5.02
N GLY A 56 -4.68 -13.73 -4.45
CA GLY A 56 -4.56 -13.87 -2.99
C GLY A 56 -4.17 -12.56 -2.29
N ASN A 57 -3.33 -11.75 -2.91
CA ASN A 57 -2.89 -10.46 -2.35
C ASN A 57 -4.03 -9.44 -2.28
N GLU A 58 -4.95 -9.42 -3.26
CA GLU A 58 -6.14 -8.55 -3.26
C GLU A 58 -7.08 -8.84 -2.08
N THR A 59 -7.13 -10.08 -1.57
CA THR A 59 -8.05 -10.46 -0.49
C THR A 59 -7.83 -9.68 0.81
N TRP A 60 -6.61 -9.18 1.05
CA TRP A 60 -6.30 -8.35 2.22
C TRP A 60 -7.04 -7.00 2.21
N LEU A 61 -7.33 -6.46 1.02
CA LEU A 61 -8.17 -5.26 0.88
C LEU A 61 -9.59 -5.54 1.36
N VAL A 62 -10.13 -6.71 1.03
CA VAL A 62 -11.48 -7.13 1.45
C VAL A 62 -11.55 -7.28 2.96
N LEU A 63 -10.52 -7.87 3.59
CA LEU A 63 -10.43 -7.92 5.05
C LEU A 63 -10.30 -6.52 5.66
N GLY A 64 -9.53 -5.62 5.05
CA GLY A 64 -9.41 -4.23 5.50
C GLY A 64 -10.74 -3.46 5.45
N GLY A 65 -11.38 -3.43 4.29
CA GLY A 65 -12.64 -2.69 4.08
C GLY A 65 -13.85 -3.35 4.75
N GLY A 66 -14.00 -4.67 4.62
CA GLY A 66 -15.06 -5.44 5.27
C GLY A 66 -14.87 -5.51 6.79
N GLY A 67 -13.62 -5.62 7.26
CA GLY A 67 -13.29 -5.52 8.68
C GLY A 67 -13.62 -4.15 9.25
N LEU A 68 -13.32 -3.06 8.53
CA LEU A 68 -13.71 -1.71 8.95
C LEU A 68 -15.22 -1.56 9.07
N LEU A 69 -15.99 -2.05 8.10
CA LEU A 69 -17.46 -2.07 8.18
C LEU A 69 -17.97 -2.84 9.40
N ALA A 70 -17.40 -4.03 9.64
CA ALA A 70 -17.88 -4.94 10.66
C ALA A 70 -17.48 -4.50 12.08
N ALA A 71 -16.23 -4.12 12.28
CA ALA A 71 -15.68 -3.78 13.59
C ALA A 71 -15.84 -2.30 13.95
N PHE A 72 -15.88 -1.40 12.96
CA PHE A 72 -15.96 0.05 13.17
C PHE A 72 -17.00 0.71 12.24
N PRO A 73 -18.29 0.34 12.37
CA PRO A 73 -19.35 0.79 11.45
C PRO A 73 -19.50 2.31 11.40
N LEU A 74 -19.26 3.00 12.53
CA LEU A 74 -19.31 4.46 12.57
C LEU A 74 -18.20 5.08 11.71
N ALA A 75 -16.96 4.59 11.85
CA ALA A 75 -15.84 5.04 11.02
C ALA A 75 -16.09 4.75 9.54
N TYR A 76 -16.62 3.56 9.22
CA TYR A 76 -17.00 3.20 7.86
C TYR A 76 -18.03 4.19 7.27
N SER A 77 -19.06 4.54 8.05
CA SER A 77 -20.13 5.46 7.62
C SER A 77 -19.65 6.89 7.36
N VAL A 78 -18.52 7.29 7.95
CA VAL A 78 -17.91 8.61 7.74
C VAL A 78 -16.93 8.57 6.57
N LEU A 79 -16.03 7.58 6.54
CA LEU A 79 -14.94 7.53 5.55
C LEU A 79 -15.44 7.14 4.16
N MET A 80 -16.40 6.21 4.05
CA MET A 80 -16.85 5.72 2.76
C MET A 80 -17.54 6.77 1.88
N PRO A 81 -18.44 7.63 2.41
CA PRO A 81 -18.96 8.75 1.63
C PRO A 81 -17.89 9.78 1.28
N ALA A 82 -16.97 10.09 2.21
CA ALA A 82 -15.90 11.06 1.99
C ALA A 82 -14.93 10.64 0.89
N LEU A 83 -14.65 9.34 0.79
CA LEU A 83 -13.68 8.75 -0.15
C LEU A 83 -14.38 7.93 -1.25
N TYR A 84 -15.67 8.17 -1.49
CA TYR A 84 -16.49 7.37 -2.39
C TYR A 84 -15.90 7.30 -3.81
N LEU A 85 -15.56 8.45 -4.40
CA LEU A 85 -15.00 8.52 -5.74
C LEU A 85 -13.61 7.85 -5.82
N PRO A 86 -12.64 8.14 -4.93
CA PRO A 86 -11.38 7.41 -4.88
C PRO A 86 -11.54 5.90 -4.75
N VAL A 87 -12.44 5.41 -3.88
CA VAL A 87 -12.70 3.97 -3.75
C VAL A 87 -13.29 3.39 -5.03
N LEU A 88 -14.22 4.09 -5.67
CA LEU A 88 -14.80 3.65 -6.95
C LEU A 88 -13.72 3.56 -8.05
N LEU A 89 -12.82 4.55 -8.14
CA LEU A 89 -11.71 4.55 -9.08
C LEU A 89 -10.74 3.40 -8.80
N MET A 90 -10.47 3.12 -7.53
CA MET A 90 -9.64 1.98 -7.11
C MET A 90 -10.27 0.66 -7.56
N LEU A 91 -11.56 0.44 -7.28
CA LEU A 91 -12.28 -0.78 -7.68
C LEU A 91 -12.33 -0.93 -9.20
N ALA A 92 -12.58 0.16 -9.94
CA ALA A 92 -12.56 0.14 -11.40
C ALA A 92 -11.16 -0.23 -11.94
N GLY A 93 -10.10 0.29 -11.32
CA GLY A 93 -8.72 -0.06 -11.65
C GLY A 93 -8.38 -1.53 -11.37
N LEU A 94 -8.83 -2.07 -10.23
CA LEU A 94 -8.65 -3.49 -9.87
C LEU A 94 -9.37 -4.42 -10.83
N ILE A 95 -10.65 -4.14 -11.13
CA ILE A 95 -11.42 -4.90 -12.12
C ILE A 95 -10.69 -4.86 -13.46
N LEU A 96 -10.26 -3.68 -13.89
CA LEU A 96 -9.59 -3.54 -15.17
C LEU A 96 -8.28 -4.34 -15.22
N ARG A 97 -7.50 -4.29 -14.14
CA ARG A 97 -6.26 -5.05 -13.99
C ARG A 97 -6.51 -6.56 -14.06
N GLY A 98 -7.46 -7.07 -13.28
CA GLY A 98 -7.78 -8.51 -13.21
C GLY A 98 -8.29 -9.04 -14.55
N VAL A 99 -9.21 -8.32 -15.20
CA VAL A 99 -9.68 -8.69 -16.54
C VAL A 99 -8.53 -8.64 -17.56
N ALA A 100 -7.71 -7.59 -17.54
CA ALA A 100 -6.58 -7.50 -18.46
C ALA A 100 -5.56 -8.62 -18.25
N PHE A 101 -5.35 -9.06 -17.01
CA PHE A 101 -4.44 -10.16 -16.68
C PHE A 101 -4.86 -11.46 -17.37
N GLU A 102 -6.12 -11.87 -17.20
CA GLU A 102 -6.68 -13.10 -17.78
C GLU A 102 -6.82 -13.04 -19.31
N PHE A 103 -7.34 -11.93 -19.83
CA PHE A 103 -7.65 -11.83 -21.26
C PHE A 103 -6.40 -11.59 -22.12
N ARG A 104 -5.31 -11.04 -21.59
CA ARG A 104 -4.09 -10.79 -22.37
C ARG A 104 -3.47 -12.08 -22.91
N PHE A 105 -3.50 -13.17 -22.13
CA PHE A 105 -2.98 -14.48 -22.58
C PHE A 105 -3.81 -15.08 -23.71
N ARG A 106 -5.13 -14.84 -23.71
CA ARG A 106 -6.07 -15.37 -24.71
C ARG A 106 -6.18 -14.50 -25.97
N ALA A 107 -5.70 -13.27 -25.92
CA ALA A 107 -5.92 -12.31 -26.99
C ALA A 107 -4.95 -12.45 -28.18
N LEU A 108 -5.52 -12.47 -29.39
CA LEU A 108 -4.80 -12.34 -30.66
C LEU A 108 -4.22 -10.92 -30.84
N ASN A 109 -3.24 -10.78 -31.74
CA ASN A 109 -2.38 -9.60 -31.96
C ASN A 109 -2.94 -8.21 -31.58
N ARG A 110 -4.10 -7.78 -32.09
CA ARG A 110 -4.69 -6.46 -31.76
C ARG A 110 -5.23 -6.35 -30.33
N GLY A 111 -5.86 -7.42 -29.82
CA GLY A 111 -6.39 -7.44 -28.45
C GLY A 111 -5.27 -7.43 -27.39
N ARG A 112 -4.13 -8.06 -27.68
CA ARG A 112 -3.01 -8.11 -26.72
C ARG A 112 -2.43 -6.72 -26.41
N LYS A 113 -2.36 -5.81 -27.40
CA LYS A 113 -1.91 -4.42 -27.17
C LYS A 113 -2.88 -3.66 -26.28
N PHE A 114 -4.18 -3.81 -26.53
CA PHE A 114 -5.23 -3.21 -25.69
C PHE A 114 -5.13 -3.70 -24.24
N TRP A 115 -5.09 -5.02 -24.02
CA TRP A 115 -4.97 -5.57 -22.65
C TRP A 115 -3.65 -5.24 -21.97
N THR A 116 -2.56 -5.06 -22.72
CA THR A 116 -1.29 -4.56 -22.17
C THR A 116 -1.44 -3.13 -21.62
N GLN A 117 -2.15 -2.26 -22.34
CA GLN A 117 -2.43 -0.89 -21.87
C GLN A 117 -3.41 -0.88 -20.70
N MET A 118 -4.44 -1.73 -20.73
CA MET A 118 -5.41 -1.85 -19.64
C MET A 118 -4.79 -2.40 -18.36
N PHE A 119 -3.88 -3.37 -18.44
CA PHE A 119 -3.17 -3.88 -17.27
C PHE A 119 -2.33 -2.78 -16.58
N ALA A 120 -1.57 -2.01 -17.37
CA ALA A 120 -0.80 -0.89 -16.85
C ALA A 120 -1.69 0.25 -16.33
N GLY A 121 -2.71 0.64 -17.11
CA GLY A 121 -3.65 1.70 -16.76
C GLY A 121 -4.46 1.37 -15.50
N GLY A 122 -4.95 0.14 -15.37
CA GLY A 122 -5.66 -0.34 -14.17
C GLY A 122 -4.77 -0.34 -12.94
N SER A 123 -3.50 -0.76 -13.09
CA SER A 123 -2.53 -0.75 -11.98
C SER A 123 -2.17 0.67 -11.53
N ILE A 124 -1.93 1.58 -12.48
CA ILE A 124 -1.65 3.00 -12.19
C ILE A 124 -2.88 3.66 -11.56
N LEU A 125 -4.08 3.43 -12.09
CA LEU A 125 -5.32 3.99 -11.57
C LEU A 125 -5.57 3.53 -10.13
N THR A 126 -5.39 2.23 -9.86
CA THR A 126 -5.53 1.65 -8.53
C THR A 126 -4.54 2.27 -7.55
N ALA A 127 -3.25 2.33 -7.91
CA ALA A 127 -2.21 2.92 -7.08
C ALA A 127 -2.47 4.41 -6.79
N ALA A 128 -2.85 5.18 -7.83
CA ALA A 128 -3.17 6.59 -7.69
C ALA A 128 -4.38 6.81 -6.79
N ALA A 129 -5.44 6.02 -6.97
CA ALA A 129 -6.65 6.05 -6.14
C ALA A 129 -6.34 5.72 -4.68
N GLN A 130 -5.47 4.73 -4.41
CA GLN A 130 -5.04 4.43 -3.03
C GLN A 130 -4.30 5.59 -2.37
N GLY A 131 -3.44 6.30 -3.09
CA GLY A 131 -2.78 7.47 -2.53
C GLY A 131 -3.71 8.68 -2.40
N LEU A 132 -4.77 8.79 -3.20
CA LEU A 132 -5.86 9.76 -2.96
C LEU A 132 -6.64 9.42 -1.69
N ILE A 133 -6.95 8.14 -1.46
CA ILE A 133 -7.59 7.65 -0.23
C ILE A 133 -6.70 7.95 0.97
N LEU A 134 -5.41 7.61 0.91
CA LEU A 134 -4.46 7.84 2.00
C LEU A 134 -4.23 9.34 2.25
N GLY A 135 -4.10 10.15 1.20
CA GLY A 135 -3.98 11.60 1.33
C GLY A 135 -5.22 12.22 1.95
N GLY A 136 -6.40 11.78 1.51
CA GLY A 136 -7.70 12.19 2.07
C GLY A 136 -7.85 11.78 3.55
N PHE A 137 -7.35 10.60 3.91
CA PHE A 137 -7.29 10.16 5.29
C PHE A 137 -6.36 11.05 6.12
N ILE A 138 -5.13 11.30 5.67
CA ILE A 138 -4.14 12.08 6.43
C ILE A 138 -4.57 13.53 6.64
N GLN A 139 -5.11 14.18 5.60
CA GLN A 139 -5.61 15.56 5.68
C GLN A 139 -6.91 15.68 6.50
N GLY A 140 -7.54 14.55 6.85
CA GLY A 140 -8.82 14.53 7.54
C GLY A 140 -10.03 14.76 6.62
N VAL A 141 -11.20 14.41 7.14
CA VAL A 141 -12.49 14.61 6.46
C VAL A 141 -13.39 15.47 7.35
N THR A 142 -14.30 16.23 6.74
CA THR A 142 -15.24 17.07 7.48
C THR A 142 -16.30 16.21 8.15
N VAL A 143 -16.37 16.27 9.48
CA VAL A 143 -17.31 15.49 10.29
C VAL A 143 -18.15 16.44 11.15
N GLU A 144 -19.47 16.30 11.09
CA GLU A 144 -20.42 16.97 11.97
C GLU A 144 -21.38 15.94 12.56
N ASN A 145 -21.54 15.94 13.89
CA ASN A 145 -22.39 14.98 14.61
C ASN A 145 -22.12 13.51 14.21
N ASP A 146 -20.83 13.13 14.19
CA ASP A 146 -20.33 11.80 13.81
C ASP A 146 -20.73 11.34 12.39
N ARG A 147 -21.06 12.28 11.51
CA ARG A 147 -21.43 12.02 10.11
C ARG A 147 -20.56 12.85 9.17
N PHE A 148 -20.30 12.30 7.99
CA PHE A 148 -19.64 13.05 6.94
C PHE A 148 -20.47 14.26 6.52
N ALA A 149 -19.84 15.43 6.50
CA ALA A 149 -20.46 16.72 6.18
C ALA A 149 -19.68 17.50 5.10
N GLY A 150 -18.70 16.85 4.46
CA GLY A 150 -17.88 17.47 3.41
C GLY A 150 -18.51 17.41 2.01
N GLY A 151 -17.81 18.01 1.05
CA GLY A 151 -18.13 17.98 -0.36
C GLY A 151 -17.62 16.72 -1.08
N PRO A 152 -18.20 16.39 -2.25
CA PRO A 152 -17.84 15.19 -3.03
C PRO A 152 -16.42 15.20 -3.61
N PHE A 153 -15.73 16.35 -3.59
CA PHE A 153 -14.38 16.53 -4.13
C PHE A 153 -13.36 17.00 -3.09
N ASP A 154 -13.69 16.99 -1.80
CA ASP A 154 -12.78 17.43 -0.73
C ASP A 154 -11.50 16.59 -0.66
N TRP A 155 -11.55 15.36 -1.17
CA TRP A 155 -10.40 14.46 -1.33
C TRP A 155 -9.43 14.90 -2.44
N LEU A 156 -9.82 15.80 -3.34
CA LEU A 156 -8.99 16.23 -4.48
C LEU A 156 -8.28 17.54 -4.14
N THR A 157 -7.10 17.43 -3.51
CA THR A 157 -6.27 18.57 -3.12
C THR A 157 -4.85 18.41 -3.68
N PRO A 158 -4.07 19.49 -3.78
CA PRO A 158 -2.65 19.36 -4.14
C PRO A 158 -1.89 18.42 -3.20
N TYR A 159 -2.29 18.35 -1.92
CA TYR A 159 -1.72 17.44 -0.95
C TYR A 159 -2.05 15.98 -1.26
N THR A 160 -3.31 15.65 -1.54
CA THR A 160 -3.68 14.26 -1.88
C THR A 160 -3.07 13.80 -3.19
N LEU A 161 -2.89 14.71 -4.17
CA LEU A 161 -2.17 14.43 -5.41
C LEU A 161 -0.68 14.15 -5.16
N LEU A 162 -0.05 14.87 -4.24
CA LEU A 162 1.34 14.61 -3.84
C LEU A 162 1.48 13.22 -3.18
N VAL A 163 0.57 12.86 -2.27
CA VAL A 163 0.53 11.53 -1.66
C VAL A 163 0.26 10.45 -2.71
N SER A 164 -0.65 10.70 -3.64
CA SER A 164 -0.94 9.82 -4.80
C SER A 164 0.30 9.54 -5.64
N ALA A 165 1.04 10.57 -6.02
CA ALA A 165 2.31 10.42 -6.73
C ALA A 165 3.34 9.61 -5.90
N GLY A 166 3.39 9.85 -4.59
CA GLY A 166 4.23 9.10 -3.65
C GLY A 166 3.91 7.60 -3.64
N ILE A 167 2.63 7.23 -3.57
CA ILE A 167 2.19 5.82 -3.58
C ILE A 167 2.47 5.16 -4.92
N VAL A 168 2.21 5.84 -6.05
CA VAL A 168 2.55 5.32 -7.39
C VAL A 168 4.06 5.05 -7.51
N ALA A 169 4.90 5.99 -7.05
CA ALA A 169 6.36 5.81 -7.04
C ALA A 169 6.79 4.68 -6.09
N GLY A 170 6.15 4.57 -4.92
CA GLY A 170 6.37 3.51 -3.94
C GLY A 170 6.05 2.12 -4.49
N TYR A 171 4.92 1.96 -5.16
CA TYR A 171 4.57 0.69 -5.80
C TYR A 171 5.48 0.38 -6.98
N ALA A 172 5.87 1.38 -7.79
CA ALA A 172 6.91 1.16 -8.79
C ALA A 172 8.24 0.69 -8.16
N LEU A 173 8.61 1.19 -6.98
CA LEU A 173 9.78 0.70 -6.23
C LEU A 173 9.61 -0.76 -5.79
N LEU A 174 8.48 -1.12 -5.18
CA LEU A 174 8.18 -2.50 -4.77
C LEU A 174 8.20 -3.46 -5.97
N GLY A 175 7.51 -3.10 -7.05
CA GLY A 175 7.48 -3.89 -8.28
C GLY A 175 8.85 -4.05 -8.94
N GLY A 176 9.64 -2.97 -9.00
CA GLY A 176 11.01 -3.04 -9.52
C GLY A 176 11.89 -3.98 -8.70
N ALA A 177 11.83 -3.86 -7.37
CA ALA A 177 12.61 -4.69 -6.47
C ALA A 177 12.15 -6.16 -6.47
N TRP A 178 10.85 -6.41 -6.64
CA TRP A 178 10.28 -7.75 -6.85
C TRP A 178 10.80 -8.38 -8.13
N LEU A 179 10.79 -7.63 -9.25
CA LEU A 179 11.34 -8.10 -10.52
C LEU A 179 12.84 -8.40 -10.41
N MET A 180 13.62 -7.57 -9.72
CA MET A 180 15.04 -7.86 -9.46
C MET A 180 15.25 -9.22 -8.75
N MET A 181 14.35 -9.55 -7.82
CA MET A 181 14.37 -10.82 -7.09
C MET A 181 13.98 -12.01 -7.96
N LYS A 182 12.94 -11.85 -8.81
CA LYS A 182 12.32 -12.94 -9.58
C LYS A 182 12.89 -13.20 -10.97
N THR A 183 13.59 -12.22 -11.55
CA THR A 183 14.05 -12.27 -12.95
C THR A 183 15.57 -12.43 -13.07
N LYS A 184 16.02 -12.73 -14.29
CA LYS A 184 17.44 -12.88 -14.69
C LYS A 184 17.76 -11.99 -15.90
N ASP A 185 19.05 -11.93 -16.26
CA ASP A 185 19.56 -11.37 -17.52
C ASP A 185 19.14 -9.91 -17.78
N ASN A 186 18.73 -9.59 -19.01
CA ASN A 186 18.40 -8.23 -19.44
C ASN A 186 17.27 -7.61 -18.61
N LEU A 187 16.24 -8.39 -18.30
CA LEU A 187 15.10 -7.93 -17.50
C LEU A 187 15.52 -7.59 -16.07
N HIS A 188 16.47 -8.32 -15.50
CA HIS A 188 17.07 -7.97 -14.21
C HIS A 188 17.81 -6.63 -14.27
N GLY A 189 18.56 -6.37 -15.35
CA GLY A 189 19.24 -5.10 -15.57
C GLY A 189 18.28 -3.91 -15.67
N ASP A 190 17.18 -4.07 -16.40
CA ASP A 190 16.12 -3.06 -16.50
C ASP A 190 15.38 -2.87 -15.17
N ALA A 191 15.02 -3.96 -14.47
CA ALA A 191 14.41 -3.93 -13.15
C ALA A 191 15.29 -3.20 -12.12
N ARG A 192 16.61 -3.39 -12.18
CA ARG A 192 17.58 -2.66 -11.36
C ARG A 192 17.54 -1.16 -11.63
N ARG A 193 17.49 -0.76 -12.90
CA ARG A 193 17.37 0.66 -13.26
C ARG A 193 16.06 1.25 -12.75
N TRP A 194 14.94 0.56 -12.97
CA TRP A 194 13.63 1.00 -12.48
C TRP A 194 13.61 1.16 -10.97
N THR A 195 14.14 0.17 -10.23
CA THR A 195 14.25 0.22 -8.77
C THR A 195 15.03 1.44 -8.28
N LEU A 196 16.17 1.76 -8.90
CA LEU A 196 16.99 2.91 -8.50
C LEU A 196 16.32 4.26 -8.81
N VAL A 197 15.65 4.38 -9.96
CA VAL A 197 14.90 5.58 -10.33
C VAL A 197 13.71 5.78 -9.39
N SER A 198 12.95 4.71 -9.13
CA SER A 198 11.81 4.75 -8.20
C SER A 198 12.26 5.02 -6.77
N ALA A 199 13.41 4.49 -6.31
CA ALA A 199 13.95 4.80 -4.99
C ALA A 199 14.28 6.29 -4.83
N ALA A 200 14.86 6.91 -5.87
CA ALA A 200 15.12 8.36 -5.85
C ALA A 200 13.82 9.18 -5.85
N ALA A 201 12.83 8.78 -6.66
CA ALA A 201 11.51 9.42 -6.68
C ALA A 201 10.81 9.30 -5.32
N VAL A 202 10.82 8.11 -4.71
CA VAL A 202 10.27 7.86 -3.38
C VAL A 202 10.98 8.69 -2.32
N ALA A 203 12.31 8.81 -2.36
CA ALA A 203 13.04 9.63 -1.40
C ALA A 203 12.60 11.10 -1.44
N VAL A 204 12.48 11.67 -2.64
CA VAL A 204 12.02 13.06 -2.84
C VAL A 204 10.56 13.22 -2.43
N LEU A 205 9.68 12.34 -2.89
CA LEU A 205 8.24 12.43 -2.60
C LEU A 205 7.93 12.16 -1.13
N LEU A 206 8.59 11.20 -0.50
CA LEU A 206 8.43 10.92 0.93
C LEU A 206 8.88 12.12 1.78
N ALA A 207 10.00 12.75 1.44
CA ALA A 207 10.45 13.97 2.10
C ALA A 207 9.43 15.11 1.90
N ALA A 208 8.96 15.31 0.67
CA ALA A 208 7.96 16.33 0.34
C ALA A 208 6.63 16.10 1.10
N VAL A 209 6.12 14.87 1.13
CA VAL A 209 4.91 14.50 1.89
C VAL A 209 5.14 14.69 3.37
N SER A 210 6.30 14.30 3.92
CA SER A 210 6.60 14.46 5.35
C SER A 210 6.59 15.93 5.75
N VAL A 211 7.24 16.79 4.97
CA VAL A 211 7.24 18.25 5.21
C VAL A 211 5.83 18.82 5.05
N ALA A 212 5.13 18.49 3.96
CA ALA A 212 3.78 18.98 3.72
C ALA A 212 2.82 18.58 4.84
N THR A 213 2.94 17.35 5.36
CA THR A 213 2.08 16.83 6.43
C THR A 213 2.27 17.60 7.74
N LEU A 214 3.51 17.99 8.07
CA LEU A 214 3.80 18.83 9.24
C LEU A 214 3.16 20.22 9.12
N VAL A 215 3.05 20.75 7.90
CA VAL A 215 2.45 22.06 7.63
C VAL A 215 0.92 22.00 7.59
N VAL A 216 0.34 20.96 6.98
CA VAL A 216 -1.11 20.80 6.83
C VAL A 216 -1.78 20.68 8.19
N HIS A 217 -1.20 19.93 9.13
CA HIS A 217 -1.78 19.73 10.45
C HIS A 217 -0.78 19.83 11.59
N HIS A 218 -0.81 20.96 12.29
CA HIS A 218 -0.02 21.23 13.50
C HIS A 218 -0.09 20.08 14.55
N ARG A 219 -1.23 19.39 14.67
CA ARG A 219 -1.40 18.24 15.58
C ARG A 219 -0.43 17.11 15.26
N ILE A 220 -0.14 16.87 13.98
CA ILE A 220 0.87 15.90 13.58
C ILE A 220 2.25 16.40 14.01
N GLY A 221 2.58 17.67 13.78
CA GLY A 221 3.82 18.27 14.28
C GLY A 221 4.03 18.01 15.78
N MET A 222 3.03 18.31 16.61
CA MET A 222 3.07 18.04 18.05
C MET A 222 3.24 16.55 18.38
N ARG A 223 2.60 15.67 17.60
CA ARG A 223 2.78 14.21 17.65
C ARG A 223 4.15 13.75 17.16
N TRP A 224 5.00 14.63 16.67
CA TRP A 224 6.40 14.35 16.38
C TRP A 224 7.35 15.18 17.24
N GLY A 225 6.83 15.96 18.20
CA GLY A 225 7.64 16.86 19.03
C GLY A 225 8.15 18.08 18.26
N ILE A 226 7.49 18.45 17.16
CA ILE A 226 7.83 19.59 16.32
C ILE A 226 6.66 20.57 16.36
N ASP A 227 6.78 21.63 17.16
CA ASP A 227 5.83 22.72 17.13
C ASP A 227 6.22 23.71 16.01
N THR A 228 5.47 23.70 14.92
CA THR A 228 5.70 24.61 13.79
C THR A 228 5.21 26.04 14.05
N ALA A 229 4.32 26.25 15.03
CA ALA A 229 3.79 27.57 15.37
C ALA A 229 4.75 28.32 16.29
N GLU A 230 5.30 27.64 17.29
CA GLU A 230 6.25 28.22 18.25
C GLU A 230 7.72 28.01 17.86
N VAL A 231 7.98 27.26 16.78
CA VAL A 231 9.33 26.89 16.29
C VAL A 231 10.13 26.20 17.41
N GLN A 232 9.48 25.31 18.16
CA GLN A 232 10.07 24.57 19.27
C GLN A 232 10.15 23.07 18.95
N ILE A 233 11.24 22.44 19.39
CA ILE A 233 11.45 21.01 19.25
C ILE A 233 11.52 20.35 20.64
N ALA A 234 10.55 19.49 20.91
CA ALA A 234 10.51 18.63 22.09
C ALA A 234 11.33 17.36 21.82
N TRP A 235 12.62 17.40 22.15
CA TRP A 235 13.57 16.31 21.88
C TRP A 235 13.25 15.00 22.61
N ASP A 236 12.65 15.07 23.79
CA ASP A 236 12.15 13.94 24.56
C ASP A 236 11.09 13.13 23.79
N ILE A 237 10.30 13.83 22.97
CA ILE A 237 9.27 13.26 22.12
C ILE A 237 9.85 12.83 20.76
N LEU A 238 10.66 13.68 20.13
CA LEU A 238 11.19 13.45 18.79
C LEU A 238 12.25 12.35 18.76
N ALA A 239 13.22 12.36 19.68
CA ALA A 239 14.35 11.44 19.68
C ALA A 239 13.98 9.95 19.57
N PRO A 240 13.04 9.40 20.38
CA PRO A 240 12.63 8.00 20.23
C PRO A 240 11.90 7.73 18.91
N ARG A 241 11.24 8.74 18.32
CA ARG A 241 10.46 8.61 17.07
C ARG A 241 11.34 8.70 15.83
N LEU A 242 12.54 9.28 15.91
CA LEU A 242 13.52 9.33 14.80
C LEU A 242 13.94 7.95 14.29
N ALA A 243 13.78 6.89 15.10
CA ALA A 243 13.98 5.52 14.64
C ALA A 243 13.10 5.15 13.43
N ILE A 244 11.91 5.75 13.31
CA ILE A 244 10.99 5.52 12.20
C ILE A 244 11.56 6.04 10.88
N PRO A 245 11.83 7.34 10.68
CA PRO A 245 12.44 7.82 9.43
C PRO A 245 13.84 7.23 9.21
N ALA A 246 14.60 6.93 10.27
CA ALA A 246 15.88 6.22 10.14
C ALA A 246 15.72 4.84 9.50
N LEU A 247 14.64 4.10 9.82
CA LEU A 247 14.31 2.82 9.18
C LEU A 247 14.09 2.98 7.67
N GLY A 248 13.36 4.01 7.26
CA GLY A 248 13.13 4.30 5.84
C GLY A 248 14.41 4.68 5.11
N LEU A 249 15.25 5.51 5.73
CA LEU A 249 16.58 5.86 5.19
C LEU A 249 17.49 4.64 5.09
N ALA A 250 17.49 3.75 6.08
CA ALA A 250 18.21 2.48 6.03
C ALA A 250 17.70 1.58 4.90
N GLY A 251 16.39 1.55 4.65
CA GLY A 251 15.77 0.86 3.52
C GLY A 251 16.26 1.40 2.17
N LEU A 252 16.22 2.73 1.98
CA LEU A 252 16.73 3.39 0.77
C LEU A 252 18.23 3.15 0.57
N ALA A 253 19.03 3.24 1.63
CA ALA A 253 20.45 2.94 1.58
C ALA A 253 20.71 1.48 1.18
N THR A 254 19.95 0.54 1.75
CA THR A 254 20.01 -0.89 1.40
C THR A 254 19.71 -1.11 -0.08
N ILE A 255 18.67 -0.47 -0.62
CA ILE A 255 18.34 -0.55 -2.06
C ILE A 255 19.53 -0.09 -2.90
N VAL A 256 20.05 1.12 -2.65
CA VAL A 256 21.11 1.72 -3.48
C VAL A 256 22.41 0.90 -3.40
N LEU A 257 22.82 0.50 -2.20
CA LEU A 257 24.06 -0.23 -1.98
C LEU A 257 23.97 -1.65 -2.55
N MET A 258 22.87 -2.36 -2.28
CA MET A 258 22.76 -3.77 -2.65
C MET A 258 22.39 -3.95 -4.12
N ALA A 259 21.62 -3.01 -4.71
CA ALA A 259 21.44 -2.98 -6.15
C ALA A 259 22.78 -2.75 -6.87
N ARG A 260 23.68 -1.90 -6.35
CA ARG A 260 25.03 -1.71 -6.91
C ARG A 260 25.92 -2.94 -6.79
N ARG A 261 25.74 -3.75 -5.75
CA ARG A 261 26.46 -5.01 -5.53
C ARG A 261 25.88 -6.22 -6.29
N GLY A 262 24.84 -6.01 -7.12
CA GLY A 262 24.21 -7.10 -7.88
C GLY A 262 23.36 -8.05 -7.04
N SER A 263 22.90 -7.61 -5.85
CA SER A 263 22.01 -8.42 -5.02
C SER A 263 20.61 -8.50 -5.61
N HIS A 264 20.03 -9.70 -5.56
CA HIS A 264 18.66 -9.95 -6.03
C HIS A 264 17.58 -9.68 -4.96
N VAL A 265 17.83 -10.01 -3.69
CA VAL A 265 16.78 -10.04 -2.64
C VAL A 265 16.79 -8.78 -1.78
N TRP A 266 17.98 -8.29 -1.42
CA TRP A 266 18.13 -7.17 -0.49
C TRP A 266 17.44 -5.85 -0.93
N PRO A 267 17.37 -5.50 -2.23
CA PRO A 267 16.58 -4.34 -2.66
C PRO A 267 15.09 -4.46 -2.30
N PHE A 268 14.51 -5.66 -2.36
CA PHE A 268 13.12 -5.89 -1.97
C PHE A 268 12.91 -5.69 -0.47
N ILE A 269 13.82 -6.24 0.36
CA ILE A 269 13.80 -5.99 1.80
C ILE A 269 13.93 -4.49 2.10
N GLY A 270 14.83 -3.78 1.43
CA GLY A 270 14.98 -2.34 1.59
C GLY A 270 13.70 -1.57 1.22
N ALA A 271 12.98 -1.98 0.16
CA ALA A 271 11.69 -1.39 -0.19
C ALA A 271 10.62 -1.67 0.89
N LEU A 272 10.56 -2.88 1.43
CA LEU A 272 9.66 -3.20 2.56
C LEU A 272 9.96 -2.35 3.80
N LEU A 273 11.23 -2.07 4.10
CA LEU A 273 11.62 -1.18 5.21
C LEU A 273 11.14 0.27 5.00
N VAL A 274 11.19 0.77 3.76
CA VAL A 274 10.64 2.10 3.42
C VAL A 274 9.13 2.15 3.65
N PHE A 275 8.40 1.12 3.21
CA PHE A 275 6.95 1.04 3.43
C PHE A 275 6.60 0.89 4.91
N LEU A 276 7.33 0.06 5.65
CA LEU A 276 7.15 -0.12 7.08
C LEU A 276 7.43 1.17 7.86
N SER A 277 8.46 1.93 7.45
CA SER A 277 8.75 3.26 8.00
C SER A 277 7.59 4.23 7.77
N GLY A 278 7.07 4.32 6.55
CA GLY A 278 5.92 5.19 6.24
C GLY A 278 4.69 4.79 7.04
N TYR A 279 4.38 3.49 7.08
CA TYR A 279 3.24 2.94 7.81
C TYR A 279 3.33 3.16 9.32
N ALA A 280 4.50 2.91 9.92
CA ALA A 280 4.74 3.21 11.33
C ALA A 280 4.62 4.71 11.64
N GLY A 281 5.04 5.57 10.71
CA GLY A 281 4.86 7.01 10.83
C GLY A 281 3.39 7.42 10.87
N LEU A 282 2.54 6.79 10.04
CA LEU A 282 1.08 6.98 10.11
C LEU A 282 0.53 6.49 11.45
N ALA A 283 0.93 5.30 11.91
CA ALA A 283 0.45 4.74 13.18
C ALA A 283 0.74 5.68 14.36
N VAL A 284 1.96 6.24 14.46
CA VAL A 284 2.31 7.21 15.51
C VAL A 284 1.53 8.52 15.38
N SER A 285 1.28 8.96 14.15
CA SER A 285 0.58 10.22 13.88
C SER A 285 -0.91 10.14 14.24
N PHE A 286 -1.55 8.99 14.00
CA PHE A 286 -3.00 8.86 14.11
C PHE A 286 -3.48 8.10 15.33
N MET A 287 -2.71 7.19 15.94
CA MET A 287 -3.16 6.48 17.13
C MET A 287 -3.59 7.48 18.24
N PRO A 288 -4.82 7.41 18.79
CA PRO A 288 -5.82 6.34 18.67
C PRO A 288 -7.02 6.64 17.72
N TYR A 289 -6.91 7.62 16.84
CA TYR A 289 -7.96 7.98 15.89
C TYR A 289 -8.04 6.99 14.72
N ILE A 290 -9.24 6.44 14.50
CA ILE A 290 -9.57 5.64 13.31
C ILE A 290 -10.18 6.50 12.19
N VAL A 291 -10.85 7.60 12.56
CA VAL A 291 -11.15 8.72 11.67
C VAL A 291 -10.31 9.90 12.15
N PRO A 292 -9.28 10.29 11.40
CA PRO A 292 -8.34 11.31 11.83
C PRO A 292 -9.03 12.57 12.36
N TYR A 293 -8.60 13.00 13.55
CA TYR A 293 -9.03 14.21 14.25
C TYR A 293 -10.49 14.24 14.75
N ALA A 294 -11.29 13.21 14.44
CA ALA A 294 -12.72 13.17 14.77
C ALA A 294 -13.07 12.02 15.72
N LEU A 295 -12.73 10.77 15.38
CA LEU A 295 -13.21 9.58 16.09
C LEU A 295 -12.07 8.66 16.54
N ASP A 296 -12.05 8.35 17.84
CA ASP A 296 -11.22 7.30 18.44
C ASP A 296 -11.73 5.91 18.05
N PHE A 297 -10.84 4.92 17.97
CA PHE A 297 -11.23 3.55 17.61
C PHE A 297 -12.25 2.95 18.59
N ARG A 298 -12.19 3.25 19.90
CA ARG A 298 -13.15 2.76 20.88
C ARG A 298 -14.52 3.43 20.75
N GLN A 299 -14.55 4.71 20.35
CA GLN A 299 -15.80 5.43 20.09
C GLN A 299 -16.51 4.89 18.84
N ALA A 300 -15.73 4.51 17.83
CA ALA A 300 -16.27 4.03 16.56
C ALA A 300 -16.57 2.52 16.54
N ALA A 301 -16.20 1.79 17.60
CA ALA A 301 -16.29 0.34 17.65
C ALA A 301 -17.73 -0.19 17.70
N ALA A 302 -17.94 -1.34 17.09
CA ALA A 302 -19.17 -2.11 17.28
C ALA A 302 -19.30 -2.62 18.74
N PRO A 303 -20.51 -3.00 19.19
CA PRO A 303 -20.71 -3.58 20.51
C PRO A 303 -19.85 -4.84 20.75
N ASP A 304 -19.38 -5.03 21.99
CA ASP A 304 -18.44 -6.09 22.38
C ASP A 304 -18.92 -7.50 22.03
N ASN A 305 -20.23 -7.77 22.09
CA ASN A 305 -20.80 -9.07 21.71
C ASN A 305 -20.59 -9.38 20.22
N ALA A 306 -20.72 -8.38 19.35
CA ALA A 306 -20.47 -8.52 17.91
C ALA A 306 -18.97 -8.70 17.64
N LEU A 307 -18.12 -7.87 18.26
CA LEU A 307 -16.66 -7.97 18.12
C LEU A 307 -16.14 -9.33 18.60
N GLY A 308 -16.65 -9.82 19.73
CA GLY A 308 -16.28 -11.12 20.30
C GLY A 308 -16.69 -12.28 19.40
N LEU A 309 -17.92 -12.28 18.88
CA LEU A 309 -18.40 -13.32 17.97
C LEU A 309 -17.56 -13.41 16.70
N MET A 310 -17.29 -12.26 16.06
CA MET A 310 -16.47 -12.23 14.86
C MET A 310 -15.02 -12.65 15.15
N LEU A 311 -14.47 -12.25 16.30
CA LEU A 311 -13.10 -12.58 16.69
C LEU A 311 -12.89 -14.10 16.83
N VAL A 312 -13.90 -14.84 17.31
CA VAL A 312 -13.84 -16.31 17.37
C VAL A 312 -13.64 -16.91 15.97
N GLY A 313 -14.40 -16.43 14.97
CA GLY A 313 -14.23 -16.87 13.58
C GLY A 313 -12.87 -16.47 13.02
N THR A 314 -12.45 -15.21 13.23
CA THR A 314 -11.15 -14.71 12.78
C THR A 314 -9.98 -15.47 13.41
N ALA A 315 -10.07 -15.85 14.68
CA ALA A 315 -9.01 -16.58 15.38
C ALA A 315 -8.73 -17.97 14.78
N VAL A 316 -9.70 -18.56 14.08
CA VAL A 316 -9.53 -19.85 13.39
C VAL A 316 -9.15 -19.63 11.92
N ILE A 317 -9.87 -18.74 11.23
CA ILE A 317 -9.75 -18.56 9.78
C ILE A 317 -8.46 -17.81 9.41
N LEU A 318 -8.09 -16.76 10.16
CA LEU A 318 -6.94 -15.93 9.81
C LEU A 318 -5.61 -16.69 9.88
N PRO A 319 -5.32 -17.51 10.91
CA PRO A 319 -4.12 -18.36 10.90
C PRO A 319 -4.09 -19.36 9.74
N ALA A 320 -5.24 -19.93 9.37
CA ALA A 320 -5.33 -20.84 8.23
C ALA A 320 -5.01 -20.13 6.90
N ILE A 321 -5.55 -18.91 6.70
CA ILE A 321 -5.23 -18.07 5.55
C ILE A 321 -3.74 -17.75 5.52
N LEU A 322 -3.16 -17.30 6.63
CA LEU A 322 -1.73 -16.97 6.72
C LEU A 322 -0.83 -18.18 6.42
N ALA A 323 -1.18 -19.36 6.94
CA ALA A 323 -0.45 -20.59 6.67
C ALA A 323 -0.52 -20.98 5.18
N TYR A 324 -1.70 -20.87 4.57
CA TYR A 324 -1.89 -21.12 3.15
C TYR A 324 -1.10 -20.11 2.29
N THR A 325 -1.17 -18.81 2.61
CA THR A 325 -0.39 -17.77 1.92
C THR A 325 1.11 -18.05 2.03
N ALA A 326 1.61 -18.34 3.23
CA ALA A 326 3.02 -18.67 3.43
C ALA A 326 3.45 -19.90 2.61
N TRP A 327 2.59 -20.92 2.54
CA TRP A 327 2.81 -22.11 1.71
C TRP A 327 2.91 -21.77 0.22
N VAL A 328 1.98 -20.97 -0.32
CA VAL A 328 2.01 -20.53 -1.73
C VAL A 328 3.32 -19.81 -2.05
N TYR A 329 3.73 -18.83 -1.22
CA TYR A 329 5.00 -18.12 -1.43
C TYR A 329 6.22 -19.04 -1.30
N TRP A 330 6.17 -20.06 -0.45
CA TRP A 330 7.23 -21.04 -0.31
C TRP A 330 7.35 -21.94 -1.54
N VAL A 331 6.22 -22.40 -2.11
CA VAL A 331 6.18 -23.22 -3.33
C VAL A 331 6.69 -22.42 -4.53
N PHE A 332 6.24 -21.17 -4.71
CA PHE A 332 6.60 -20.31 -5.85
C PHE A 332 7.81 -19.41 -5.60
N ARG A 333 8.73 -19.80 -4.72
CA ARG A 333 9.90 -18.98 -4.37
C ARG A 333 10.95 -18.85 -5.49
N GLY A 334 10.95 -19.78 -6.45
CA GLY A 334 11.90 -19.82 -7.56
C GLY A 334 11.91 -18.57 -8.44
N LYS A 335 12.99 -18.41 -9.22
CA LYS A 335 13.07 -17.41 -10.28
C LYS A 335 12.35 -17.92 -11.52
N ILE A 336 11.82 -17.00 -12.32
CA ILE A 336 11.12 -17.30 -13.57
C ILE A 336 12.00 -16.90 -14.74
N ASP A 337 12.07 -17.79 -15.72
CA ASP A 337 12.72 -17.61 -17.03
C ASP A 337 11.67 -17.69 -18.16
N GLY A 338 12.09 -17.45 -19.39
CA GLY A 338 11.18 -17.45 -20.55
C GLY A 338 10.54 -18.82 -20.86
N GLU A 339 11.04 -19.91 -20.27
CA GLU A 339 10.55 -21.28 -20.49
C GLU A 339 9.58 -21.77 -19.39
N SER A 340 9.46 -21.04 -18.28
CA SER A 340 8.67 -21.44 -17.10
C SER A 340 7.28 -20.81 -17.02
N GLY A 341 6.59 -20.67 -18.16
CA GLY A 341 5.24 -20.10 -18.24
C GLY A 341 4.16 -20.96 -17.59
N TYR A 342 3.25 -20.33 -16.85
CA TYR A 342 2.07 -20.94 -16.19
C TYR A 342 1.04 -21.53 -17.17
N HIS A 343 1.21 -21.23 -18.46
CA HIS A 343 0.34 -21.65 -19.56
C HIS A 343 1.21 -22.06 -20.75
N HIS A 344 1.82 -23.24 -20.66
CA HIS A 344 2.28 -24.00 -21.82
C HIS A 344 1.26 -25.09 -22.16
#